data_AF-A0A7G3AL54-F1
#
_entry.id   AF-A0A7G3AL54-F1
#
_cell.length_a   1.000
_cell.length_b   1.000
_cell.length_c   1.000
_cell.angle_alpha   90.00
_cell.angle_beta   90.00
_cell.angle_gamma   90.00
#
_symmetry.space_group_name_H-M   'P 1'
#
loop_
_entity.id
_entity.type
_entity.pdbx_description
1 polymer ?
#
loop_
_entity_poly.entity_id
_entity_poly.type
_entity_poly.pdbx_seq_one_letter_code
_entity_poly.pdbx_strand_id
1 'polypeptide(L)'
;MLLVPKVNLKYLLILSVWVFVVVGTVYVFNFIVIYDPSVYVGGDRGARTSLIRDYLTSGQYNQLVDVANEMELDVDPMRERDFNEIVRDIETRVPFLPLDFWARQTLIGRKKMKPQCGKFPSIFELEINNDLWQTQRTSNGTYQLFGAYMDNRKSNANDQWYIRILGMIDRVDTHLPMFCQIWYDQQEKPVIVPLEEYHYIWIKSWGNAFDGQYQPYLLSCPIPWDHRHLVPVSVSLVEQQCATATNNLKVLYNRPLDNEKKMFAVCVKGLDFLYQDLSVRLIEWIELLGILGADKIYFYDLQIHPNMSKVLQYYRKLNKVEVTKLTLPAGKPNIPGLQHLFLTQKLYQKRQNEIIPYNDCLYKNMYKYQYITLLDIDEVIMPKGDILNWRELMEMISAKADHGSPLPFPSYNFRNVYFLDSHYHLDRTSPESRDIPEFLHMLQHTNRAAVYSAPNEHVKCIHRANRILTLHNHFAMSCLQGSCAAYEIDVEDAQLQHYRYDCVTTVQRKCHNMTEFYVSDKNIYKFKDDLIKRSLKTLYQLGFLKIRNDSTVSP
;
A
#
# COMPACT_ATOMS: atom_id res chain seq x y z
N MET A 1 32.77 -69.49 26.25
CA MET A 1 32.58 -68.42 27.26
C MET A 1 33.52 -67.29 26.90
N LEU A 2 33.15 -66.06 26.55
CA LEU A 2 31.90 -65.30 26.59
C LEU A 2 31.75 -64.56 25.25
N LEU A 3 30.55 -64.60 24.66
CA LEU A 3 30.19 -63.79 23.49
C LEU A 3 29.80 -62.39 23.97
N VAL A 4 30.64 -61.39 23.69
CA VAL A 4 30.28 -59.97 23.84
C VAL A 4 29.63 -59.52 22.54
N PRO A 5 28.37 -59.03 22.53
CA PRO A 5 27.77 -58.55 21.29
C PRO A 5 28.39 -57.19 20.92
N LYS A 6 28.93 -57.09 19.71
CA LYS A 6 29.31 -55.83 19.09
C LYS A 6 28.05 -54.98 18.91
N VAL A 7 27.83 -54.04 19.82
CA VAL A 7 26.79 -53.03 19.68
C VAL A 7 27.17 -52.14 18.50
N ASN A 8 26.34 -52.17 17.47
CA ASN A 8 26.55 -51.46 16.22
C ASN A 8 26.30 -49.97 16.45
N LEU A 9 27.38 -49.18 16.52
CA LEU A 9 27.40 -47.76 16.87
C LEU A 9 26.41 -46.90 16.04
N LYS A 10 26.07 -47.35 14.81
CA LYS A 10 25.05 -46.71 13.97
C LYS A 10 23.65 -46.75 14.58
N TYR A 11 23.28 -47.84 15.26
CA TYR A 11 21.97 -47.95 15.90
C TYR A 11 21.86 -47.08 17.15
N LEU A 12 22.95 -46.90 17.90
CA LEU A 12 22.98 -46.01 19.06
C LEU A 12 22.82 -44.54 18.67
N LEU A 13 23.42 -44.14 17.55
CA LEU A 13 23.30 -42.80 16.96
C LEU A 13 21.90 -42.53 16.40
N ILE A 14 21.26 -43.52 15.78
CA ILE A 14 19.88 -43.38 15.30
C ILE A 14 18.93 -43.27 16.49
N LEU A 15 19.12 -44.07 17.54
CA LEU A 15 18.33 -43.99 18.77
C LEU A 15 18.49 -42.65 19.48
N SER A 16 19.71 -42.10 19.57
CA SER A 16 19.92 -40.80 20.21
C SER A 16 19.27 -39.66 19.41
N VAL A 17 19.37 -39.67 18.08
CA VAL A 17 18.70 -38.67 17.22
C VAL A 17 17.18 -38.77 17.35
N TRP A 18 16.61 -39.97 17.41
CA TRP A 18 15.16 -40.15 17.63
C TRP A 18 14.72 -39.71 19.02
N VAL A 19 15.52 -39.93 20.07
CA VAL A 19 15.23 -39.40 21.41
C VAL A 19 15.24 -37.87 21.41
N PHE A 20 16.20 -37.22 20.74
CA PHE A 20 16.21 -35.76 20.62
C PHE A 20 15.04 -35.22 19.78
N VAL A 21 14.63 -35.91 18.73
CA VAL A 21 13.46 -35.53 17.92
C VAL A 21 12.18 -35.68 18.72
N VAL A 22 12.00 -36.76 19.49
CA VAL A 22 10.81 -37.00 20.33
C VAL A 22 10.76 -36.02 21.50
N VAL A 23 11.88 -35.80 22.19
CA VAL A 23 11.96 -34.79 23.27
C VAL A 23 11.72 -33.39 22.69
N GLY A 24 12.27 -33.07 21.52
CA GLY A 24 12.02 -31.81 20.82
C GLY A 24 10.56 -31.64 20.38
N THR A 25 9.91 -32.69 19.89
CA THR A 25 8.47 -32.62 19.53
C THR A 25 7.57 -32.55 20.75
N VAL A 26 7.89 -33.23 21.85
CA VAL A 26 7.14 -33.10 23.13
C VAL A 26 7.34 -31.72 23.75
N TYR A 27 8.53 -31.12 23.65
CA TYR A 27 8.77 -29.75 24.10
C TYR A 27 8.06 -28.71 23.21
N VAL A 28 8.02 -28.93 21.90
CA VAL A 28 7.33 -28.04 20.96
C VAL A 28 5.81 -28.18 21.04
N PHE A 29 5.27 -29.39 21.28
CA PHE A 29 3.82 -29.57 21.50
C PHE A 29 3.36 -29.00 22.84
N ASN A 30 4.18 -29.02 23.89
CA ASN A 30 3.88 -28.32 25.15
C ASN A 30 4.00 -26.78 25.05
N PHE A 31 4.66 -26.24 24.01
CA PHE A 31 4.73 -24.81 23.73
C PHE A 31 3.70 -24.31 22.70
N ILE A 32 2.94 -25.21 22.07
CA ILE A 32 1.80 -24.87 21.21
C ILE A 32 0.51 -25.18 21.99
N VAL A 33 0.43 -24.64 23.21
CA VAL A 33 -0.85 -24.29 23.83
C VAL A 33 -1.10 -22.82 23.48
N ILE A 34 -1.99 -22.65 22.51
CA ILE A 34 -2.79 -21.48 22.17
C ILE A 34 -2.60 -20.31 23.17
N TYR A 35 -1.81 -19.32 22.77
CA TYR A 35 -1.97 -17.96 23.27
C TYR A 35 -3.26 -17.41 22.65
N ASP A 36 -4.38 -17.61 23.36
CA ASP A 36 -5.62 -16.87 23.17
C ASP A 36 -5.53 -15.61 24.03
N PRO A 37 -5.44 -14.39 23.46
CA PRO A 37 -5.36 -13.18 24.28
C PRO A 37 -6.70 -12.79 24.93
N SER A 38 -7.75 -13.62 24.90
CA SER A 38 -9.09 -13.20 25.32
C SER A 38 -9.69 -13.95 26.52
N VAL A 39 -8.97 -14.88 27.14
CA VAL A 39 -9.48 -15.62 28.31
C VAL A 39 -8.39 -15.73 29.38
N TYR A 40 -8.27 -14.70 30.25
CA TYR A 40 -7.78 -14.76 31.65
C TYR A 40 -7.38 -13.37 32.19
N VAL A 41 -8.32 -12.41 32.27
CA VAL A 41 -8.22 -11.32 33.26
C VAL A 41 -9.64 -10.87 33.60
N GLY A 42 -10.28 -11.55 34.53
CA GLY A 42 -11.69 -11.30 34.86
C GLY A 42 -12.01 -11.69 36.30
N GLY A 43 -11.27 -11.14 37.24
CA GLY A 43 -11.48 -11.30 38.67
C GLY A 43 -10.24 -10.83 39.42
N ASP A 44 -10.41 -10.07 40.50
CA ASP A 44 -9.37 -9.60 41.43
C ASP A 44 -8.54 -8.34 41.06
N ARG A 45 -8.25 -8.02 39.79
CA ARG A 45 -7.47 -6.78 39.48
C ARG A 45 -8.17 -5.49 39.97
N GLY A 46 -9.49 -5.42 39.85
CA GLY A 46 -10.28 -4.26 40.28
C GLY A 46 -10.36 -4.09 41.80
N ALA A 47 -10.32 -5.20 42.56
CA ALA A 47 -10.36 -5.18 44.02
C ALA A 47 -9.00 -4.80 44.62
N ARG A 48 -7.89 -5.31 44.06
CA ARG A 48 -6.54 -4.93 44.50
C ARG A 48 -6.20 -3.47 44.19
N THR A 49 -6.66 -2.94 43.06
CA THR A 49 -6.47 -1.52 42.73
C THR A 49 -7.29 -0.57 43.61
N SER A 50 -8.47 -0.99 44.11
CA SER A 50 -9.21 -0.20 45.10
C SER A 50 -8.53 -0.22 46.47
N LEU A 51 -8.03 -1.38 46.92
CA LEU A 51 -7.27 -1.53 48.17
C LEU A 51 -6.02 -0.64 48.22
N ILE A 52 -5.25 -0.58 47.12
CA ILE A 52 -4.09 0.31 47.00
C ILE A 52 -4.50 1.77 47.17
N ARG A 53 -5.61 2.18 46.53
CA ARG A 53 -6.14 3.55 46.65
C ARG A 53 -6.53 3.86 48.10
N ASP A 54 -7.18 2.92 48.78
CA ASP A 54 -7.62 3.10 50.17
C ASP A 54 -6.41 3.19 51.13
N TYR A 55 -5.38 2.35 50.96
CA TYR A 55 -4.14 2.44 51.76
C TYR A 55 -3.32 3.71 51.49
N LEU A 56 -3.29 4.18 50.23
CA LEU A 56 -2.66 5.45 49.87
C LEU A 56 -3.35 6.65 50.52
N THR A 57 -4.68 6.64 50.61
CA THR A 57 -5.45 7.75 51.21
C THR A 57 -5.49 7.74 52.74
N SER A 58 -5.37 6.57 53.37
CA SER A 58 -5.40 6.40 54.83
C SER A 58 -4.03 6.52 55.52
N GLY A 59 -2.93 6.67 54.76
CA GLY A 59 -1.57 6.81 55.31
C GLY A 59 -0.99 5.50 55.86
N GLN A 60 -1.57 4.36 55.49
CA GLN A 60 -1.21 3.02 55.97
C GLN A 60 -0.10 2.38 55.12
N TYR A 61 1.08 3.00 55.13
CA TYR A 61 2.18 2.64 54.23
C TYR A 61 2.72 1.21 54.39
N ASN A 62 2.68 0.62 55.59
CA ASN A 62 3.18 -0.76 55.78
C ASN A 62 2.31 -1.79 55.06
N GLN A 63 0.98 -1.64 55.14
CA GLN A 63 0.03 -2.53 54.46
C GLN A 63 0.05 -2.34 52.93
N LEU A 64 0.35 -1.12 52.48
CA LEU A 64 0.58 -0.84 51.06
C LEU A 64 1.80 -1.58 50.51
N VAL A 65 2.89 -1.68 51.28
CA VAL A 65 4.11 -2.40 50.90
C VAL A 65 3.85 -3.90 50.77
N ASP A 66 3.07 -4.48 51.70
CA ASP A 66 2.69 -5.90 51.63
C ASP A 66 1.87 -6.20 50.37
N VAL A 67 0.87 -5.37 50.07
CA VAL A 67 0.08 -5.49 48.83
C VAL A 67 0.95 -5.29 47.59
N ALA A 68 1.88 -4.34 47.60
CA ALA A 68 2.78 -4.09 46.47
C ALA A 68 3.77 -5.24 46.22
N ASN A 69 4.24 -5.91 47.28
CA ASN A 69 5.15 -7.06 47.17
C ASN A 69 4.48 -8.32 46.60
N GLU A 70 3.15 -8.41 46.68
CA GLU A 70 2.36 -9.48 46.05
C GLU A 70 1.98 -9.17 44.59
N MET A 71 2.39 -8.00 44.08
CA MET A 71 2.13 -7.58 42.71
C MET A 71 3.37 -7.77 41.84
N GLU A 72 3.14 -8.23 40.62
CA GLU A 72 4.17 -8.21 39.58
C GLU A 72 4.16 -6.86 38.88
N LEU A 73 5.35 -6.28 38.73
CA LEU A 73 5.54 -5.09 37.90
C LEU A 73 5.35 -5.49 36.43
N ASP A 74 4.27 -5.00 35.82
CA ASP A 74 4.03 -5.09 34.38
C ASP A 74 4.85 -4.01 33.64
N VAL A 75 6.18 -4.15 33.74
CA VAL A 75 7.15 -3.30 33.04
C VAL A 75 7.75 -4.15 31.94
N ASP A 76 7.84 -3.60 30.72
CA ASP A 76 8.51 -4.26 29.60
C ASP A 76 9.95 -4.62 30.01
N PRO A 77 10.29 -5.92 30.17
CA PRO A 77 11.64 -6.32 30.47
C PRO A 77 12.43 -6.26 29.16
N MET A 78 12.75 -5.04 28.69
CA MET A 78 13.57 -4.86 27.51
C MET A 78 14.93 -5.53 27.74
N ARG A 79 15.07 -6.74 27.21
CA ARG A 79 16.36 -7.41 27.01
C ARG A 79 17.16 -6.60 26.00
N GLU A 80 18.46 -6.49 26.24
CA GLU A 80 19.40 -5.96 25.26
C GLU A 80 19.31 -6.78 23.96
N ARG A 81 18.91 -6.12 22.87
CA ARG A 81 18.75 -6.75 21.56
C ARG A 81 20.11 -6.90 20.89
N ASP A 82 20.32 -8.03 20.20
CA ASP A 82 21.54 -8.21 19.42
C ASP A 82 21.53 -7.34 18.14
N PHE A 83 22.70 -7.19 17.51
CA PHE A 83 22.85 -6.36 16.31
C PHE A 83 21.93 -6.81 15.15
N ASN A 84 21.72 -8.12 14.96
CA ASN A 84 20.87 -8.64 13.89
C ASN A 84 19.38 -8.45 14.20
N GLU A 85 18.98 -8.50 15.47
CA GLU A 85 17.64 -8.14 15.93
C GLU A 85 17.37 -6.65 15.67
N ILE A 86 18.32 -5.77 15.98
CA ILE A 86 18.22 -4.33 15.69
C ILE A 86 18.10 -4.09 14.19
N VAL A 87 18.94 -4.71 13.36
CA VAL A 87 18.88 -4.57 11.89
C VAL A 87 17.52 -5.00 11.34
N ARG A 88 17.01 -6.16 11.75
CA ARG A 88 15.69 -6.66 11.32
C ARG A 88 14.57 -5.71 11.74
N ASP A 89 14.61 -5.21 12.97
CA ASP A 89 13.64 -4.26 13.49
C ASP A 89 13.65 -2.93 12.71
N ILE A 90 14.82 -2.42 12.32
CA ILE A 90 14.91 -1.24 11.46
C ILE A 90 14.37 -1.56 10.04
N GLU A 91 14.67 -2.73 9.46
CA GLU A 91 14.15 -3.10 8.13
C GLU A 91 12.61 -3.12 8.07
N THR A 92 11.95 -3.52 9.17
CA THR A 92 10.48 -3.47 9.22
C THR A 92 9.93 -2.04 9.19
N ARG A 93 10.72 -1.07 9.65
CA ARG A 93 10.36 0.35 9.73
C ARG A 93 10.83 1.15 8.51
N VAL A 94 11.90 0.69 7.85
CA VAL A 94 12.60 1.36 6.77
C VAL A 94 12.86 0.39 5.60
N PRO A 95 11.79 -0.15 4.97
CA PRO A 95 11.90 -1.29 4.04
C PRO A 95 12.59 -0.95 2.71
N PHE A 96 12.87 0.33 2.44
CA PHE A 96 13.55 0.80 1.24
C PHE A 96 15.08 0.85 1.40
N LEU A 97 15.63 0.62 2.60
CA LEU A 97 17.07 0.47 2.82
C LEU A 97 17.49 -1.00 2.74
N PRO A 98 18.64 -1.32 2.13
CA PRO A 98 19.16 -2.68 2.04
C PRO A 98 19.99 -3.00 3.30
N LEU A 99 19.38 -2.94 4.49
CA LEU A 99 20.12 -3.02 5.77
C LEU A 99 20.73 -4.39 6.03
N ASP A 100 20.06 -5.49 5.70
CA ASP A 100 20.64 -6.84 5.78
C ASP A 100 21.91 -6.94 4.92
N PHE A 101 21.87 -6.41 3.70
CA PHE A 101 23.03 -6.41 2.82
C PHE A 101 24.16 -5.55 3.39
N TRP A 102 23.85 -4.35 3.87
CA TRP A 102 24.83 -3.50 4.56
C TRP A 102 25.43 -4.20 5.78
N ALA A 103 24.61 -4.83 6.62
CA ALA A 103 25.04 -5.54 7.81
C ALA A 103 26.01 -6.68 7.45
N ARG A 104 25.68 -7.49 6.43
CA ARG A 104 26.57 -8.54 5.90
C ARG A 104 27.89 -7.96 5.39
N GLN A 105 27.86 -6.86 4.65
CA GLN A 105 29.07 -6.19 4.16
C GLN A 105 29.95 -5.65 5.30
N THR A 106 29.34 -5.20 6.38
CA THR A 106 30.02 -4.62 7.54
C THR A 106 30.61 -5.70 8.46
N LEU A 107 29.86 -6.76 8.72
CA LEU A 107 30.24 -7.90 9.60
C LEU A 107 31.30 -8.80 8.96
N ILE A 108 31.25 -9.04 7.65
CA ILE A 108 32.24 -9.86 6.93
C ILE A 108 33.60 -9.15 6.83
N GLY A 109 33.68 -7.87 7.22
CA GLY A 109 34.96 -7.19 7.36
C GLY A 109 35.66 -7.03 6.01
N ARG A 110 35.07 -6.26 5.08
CA ARG A 110 35.80 -5.65 3.95
C ARG A 110 36.82 -4.59 4.42
N LYS A 111 37.62 -4.91 5.45
CA LYS A 111 38.77 -4.12 5.92
C LYS A 111 39.99 -4.23 4.98
N LYS A 112 39.96 -5.02 3.89
CA LYS A 112 41.19 -5.39 3.18
C LYS A 112 41.40 -4.93 1.73
N MET A 113 40.45 -4.27 1.06
CA MET A 113 40.76 -3.62 -0.23
C MET A 113 40.01 -2.30 -0.37
N LYS A 114 40.74 -1.22 -0.68
CA LYS A 114 40.14 0.06 -1.09
C LYS A 114 39.50 -0.17 -2.46
N PRO A 115 38.16 -0.10 -2.62
CA PRO A 115 37.56 -0.22 -3.93
C PRO A 115 38.09 0.90 -4.83
N GLN A 116 38.55 0.54 -6.03
CA GLN A 116 39.15 1.47 -6.98
C GLN A 116 38.12 2.43 -7.59
N CYS A 117 36.83 2.05 -7.60
CA CYS A 117 35.70 2.82 -8.11
C CYS A 117 34.41 2.34 -7.43
N GLY A 118 33.56 3.26 -6.95
CA GLY A 118 32.25 2.93 -6.37
C GLY A 118 32.34 2.19 -5.03
N LYS A 119 32.61 2.93 -3.94
CA LYS A 119 32.57 2.38 -2.58
C LYS A 119 31.11 2.16 -2.15
N PHE A 120 30.81 0.99 -1.57
CA PHE A 120 29.50 0.76 -0.97
C PHE A 120 29.26 1.81 0.12
N PRO A 121 28.16 2.58 0.04
CA PRO A 121 27.94 3.67 0.98
C PRO A 121 27.64 3.12 2.38
N SER A 122 28.16 3.81 3.39
CA SER A 122 27.74 3.56 4.77
C SER A 122 26.32 4.07 4.94
N ILE A 123 25.47 3.34 5.69
CA ILE A 123 24.10 3.81 5.99
C ILE A 123 24.08 5.16 6.70
N PHE A 124 25.16 5.51 7.42
CA PHE A 124 25.31 6.78 8.13
C PHE A 124 25.69 7.95 7.22
N GLU A 125 26.12 7.68 5.99
CA GLU A 125 26.46 8.68 4.97
C GLU A 125 25.32 8.88 3.96
N LEU A 126 24.20 8.16 4.13
CA LEU A 126 23.02 8.33 3.29
C LEU A 126 22.27 9.59 3.69
N GLU A 127 21.98 10.46 2.72
CA GLU A 127 21.14 11.65 2.93
C GLU A 127 19.66 11.26 2.94
N ILE A 128 19.14 10.82 4.09
CA ILE A 128 17.74 10.45 4.26
C ILE A 128 16.90 11.69 4.61
N ASN A 129 15.79 11.90 3.89
CA ASN A 129 14.82 12.96 4.12
C ASN A 129 13.47 12.36 4.59
N ASN A 130 12.98 12.83 5.74
CA ASN A 130 11.67 12.49 6.30
C ASN A 130 11.38 10.97 6.31
N ASP A 131 12.38 10.19 6.74
CA ASP A 131 12.37 8.73 6.90
C ASP A 131 12.12 7.87 5.66
N LEU A 132 11.78 8.42 4.50
CA LEU A 132 11.37 7.66 3.31
C LEU A 132 12.17 7.98 2.05
N TRP A 133 12.63 9.23 1.93
CA TRP A 133 13.26 9.73 0.72
C TRP A 133 14.77 9.74 0.88
N GLN A 134 15.50 9.52 -0.22
CA GLN A 134 16.95 9.69 -0.24
C GLN A 134 17.33 10.82 -1.18
N THR A 135 18.23 11.69 -0.75
CA THR A 135 18.62 12.88 -1.51
C THR A 135 19.89 12.61 -2.30
N GLN A 136 19.84 12.84 -3.61
CA GLN A 136 21.03 12.93 -4.46
C GLN A 136 21.16 14.36 -4.98
N ARG A 137 22.23 15.03 -4.56
CA ARG A 137 22.59 16.38 -5.03
C ARG A 137 23.50 16.28 -6.24
N THR A 138 23.27 17.12 -7.23
CA THR A 138 24.06 17.14 -8.47
C THR A 138 24.47 18.57 -8.80
N SER A 139 25.35 18.72 -9.79
CA SER A 139 25.70 20.02 -10.35
C SER A 139 24.50 20.76 -10.94
N ASN A 140 23.46 20.04 -11.40
CA ASN A 140 22.25 20.62 -11.97
C ASN A 140 20.97 19.96 -11.43
N GLY A 141 20.65 20.30 -10.18
CA GLY A 141 19.41 19.92 -9.52
C GLY A 141 19.60 18.91 -8.38
N THR A 142 18.51 18.67 -7.67
CA THR A 142 18.42 17.76 -6.53
C THR A 142 17.33 16.73 -6.81
N TYR A 143 17.67 15.48 -6.54
CA TYR A 143 16.81 14.33 -6.74
C TYR A 143 16.39 13.81 -5.38
N GLN A 144 15.10 13.63 -5.19
CA GLN A 144 14.49 12.98 -4.02
C GLN A 144 14.01 11.61 -4.48
N LEU A 145 14.77 10.57 -4.15
CA LEU A 145 14.53 9.20 -4.61
C LEU A 145 13.60 8.50 -3.61
N PHE A 146 12.53 7.89 -4.11
CA PHE A 146 11.49 7.25 -3.29
C PHE A 146 11.70 5.74 -3.17
N GLY A 147 11.95 5.06 -4.30
CA GLY A 147 12.06 3.61 -4.34
C GLY A 147 12.59 3.08 -5.66
N ALA A 148 13.16 1.89 -5.65
CA ALA A 148 13.73 1.21 -6.81
C ALA A 148 13.08 -0.17 -7.02
N TYR A 149 12.80 -0.52 -8.27
CA TYR A 149 12.06 -1.73 -8.63
C TYR A 149 12.71 -2.42 -9.82
N MET A 150 12.86 -3.73 -9.73
CA MET A 150 13.31 -4.53 -10.87
C MET A 150 12.15 -4.72 -11.85
N ASP A 151 12.38 -4.39 -13.12
CA ASP A 151 11.43 -4.52 -14.22
C ASP A 151 12.04 -5.33 -15.36
N ASN A 152 11.71 -6.61 -15.36
CA ASN A 152 12.04 -7.58 -16.41
C ASN A 152 10.82 -8.04 -17.21
N ARG A 153 9.79 -7.19 -17.34
CA ARG A 153 8.64 -7.51 -18.18
C ARG A 153 9.09 -7.58 -19.64
N LYS A 154 8.72 -8.65 -20.33
CA LYS A 154 9.00 -8.85 -21.78
C LYS A 154 8.49 -7.73 -22.68
N SER A 155 7.53 -6.95 -22.18
CA SER A 155 7.00 -5.79 -22.88
C SER A 155 7.95 -4.60 -22.88
N ASN A 156 9.05 -4.60 -22.13
CA ASN A 156 10.07 -3.57 -22.26
C ASN A 156 10.63 -3.53 -23.69
N ALA A 157 11.04 -2.34 -24.14
CA ALA A 157 11.67 -2.17 -25.44
C ALA A 157 12.88 -3.11 -25.57
N ASN A 158 12.96 -3.84 -26.69
CA ASN A 158 14.03 -4.81 -26.98
C ASN A 158 14.25 -5.87 -25.87
N ASP A 159 13.21 -6.21 -25.11
CA ASP A 159 13.31 -7.11 -23.94
C ASP A 159 14.40 -6.68 -22.95
N GLN A 160 14.62 -5.37 -22.82
CA GLN A 160 15.59 -4.80 -21.88
C GLN A 160 15.08 -4.89 -20.45
N TRP A 161 15.97 -5.27 -19.53
CA TRP A 161 15.67 -5.32 -18.10
C TRP A 161 16.12 -4.01 -17.46
N TYR A 162 15.29 -3.43 -16.60
CA TYR A 162 15.59 -2.17 -15.95
C TYR A 162 15.51 -2.29 -14.43
N ILE A 163 16.29 -1.47 -13.73
CA ILE A 163 15.93 -1.00 -12.41
C ILE A 163 15.24 0.35 -12.62
N ARG A 164 13.96 0.41 -12.27
CA ARG A 164 13.14 1.62 -12.35
C ARG A 164 13.22 2.34 -11.01
N ILE A 165 13.67 3.59 -10.98
CA ILE A 165 13.77 4.40 -9.78
C ILE A 165 12.70 5.48 -9.84
N LEU A 166 11.78 5.48 -8.88
CA LEU A 166 10.76 6.52 -8.74
C LEU A 166 11.29 7.64 -7.84
N GLY A 167 11.10 8.89 -8.25
CA GLY A 167 11.55 10.02 -7.44
C GLY A 167 10.95 11.34 -7.89
N MET A 168 11.34 12.41 -7.20
CA MET A 168 11.03 13.77 -7.60
C MET A 168 12.30 14.59 -7.82
N ILE A 169 12.35 15.40 -8.88
CA ILE A 169 13.51 16.21 -9.24
C ILE A 169 13.10 17.68 -9.30
N ASP A 170 13.90 18.59 -8.78
CA ASP A 170 13.65 20.04 -8.82
C ASP A 170 14.01 20.70 -10.16
N ARG A 171 14.13 19.92 -11.22
CA ARG A 171 14.39 20.37 -12.59
C ARG A 171 13.38 19.74 -13.54
N VAL A 172 12.89 20.56 -14.47
CA VAL A 172 12.08 20.10 -15.59
C VAL A 172 13.01 19.76 -16.75
N ASP A 173 12.74 18.66 -17.46
CA ASP A 173 13.52 18.23 -18.63
C ASP A 173 15.02 18.08 -18.37
N THR A 174 15.41 17.65 -17.17
CA THR A 174 16.81 17.37 -16.88
C THR A 174 17.26 16.09 -17.58
N HIS A 175 18.41 16.18 -18.23
CA HIS A 175 19.12 15.06 -18.84
C HIS A 175 20.59 15.08 -18.46
N LEU A 176 20.91 15.59 -17.26
CA LEU A 176 22.27 15.55 -16.72
C LEU A 176 22.78 14.11 -16.79
N PRO A 177 23.95 13.81 -17.37
CA PRO A 177 24.46 12.44 -17.41
C PRO A 177 24.68 11.91 -15.99
N MET A 178 23.91 10.88 -15.62
CA MET A 178 24.02 10.20 -14.33
C MET A 178 24.39 8.74 -14.56
N PHE A 179 24.85 8.06 -13.50
CA PHE A 179 25.20 6.66 -13.50
C PHE A 179 24.50 5.92 -12.36
N CYS A 180 24.12 4.69 -12.63
CA CYS A 180 23.59 3.78 -11.65
C CYS A 180 24.69 2.83 -11.18
N GLN A 181 24.98 2.81 -9.89
CA GLN A 181 25.83 1.82 -9.25
C GLN A 181 24.93 0.69 -8.72
N ILE A 182 24.88 -0.43 -9.44
CA ILE A 182 24.03 -1.56 -9.15
C ILE A 182 24.79 -2.59 -8.31
N TRP A 183 24.23 -2.96 -7.17
CA TRP A 183 24.83 -3.90 -6.24
C TRP A 183 24.10 -5.24 -6.29
N TYR A 184 24.87 -6.31 -6.45
CA TYR A 184 24.39 -7.69 -6.40
C TYR A 184 24.93 -8.38 -5.15
N ASP A 185 24.24 -9.44 -4.72
CA ASP A 185 24.77 -10.28 -3.66
C ASP A 185 26.10 -10.91 -4.09
N GLN A 186 27.01 -11.12 -3.14
CA GLN A 186 28.34 -11.71 -3.34
C GLN A 186 29.30 -10.95 -4.28
N GLN A 187 28.89 -9.81 -4.86
CA GLN A 187 29.79 -8.99 -5.68
C GLN A 187 30.54 -7.94 -4.83
N GLU A 188 31.80 -7.70 -5.19
CA GLU A 188 32.67 -6.75 -4.50
C GLU A 188 32.57 -5.31 -4.96
N LYS A 189 32.17 -5.13 -6.22
CA LYS A 189 32.09 -3.85 -6.88
C LYS A 189 30.69 -3.68 -7.45
N PRO A 190 30.19 -2.44 -7.56
CA PRO A 190 28.95 -2.21 -8.26
C PRO A 190 29.16 -2.43 -9.76
N VAL A 191 28.12 -2.90 -10.42
CA VAL A 191 27.99 -2.78 -11.87
C VAL A 191 27.54 -1.35 -12.17
N ILE A 192 28.36 -0.62 -12.92
CA ILE A 192 28.11 0.79 -13.22
C ILE A 192 27.57 0.91 -14.63
N VAL A 193 26.40 1.51 -14.78
CA VAL A 193 25.75 1.77 -16.08
C VAL A 193 25.33 3.23 -16.18
N PRO A 194 25.34 3.85 -17.37
CA PRO A 194 24.72 5.15 -17.56
C PRO A 194 23.21 5.05 -17.31
N LEU A 195 22.62 6.10 -16.72
CA LEU A 195 21.17 6.21 -16.62
C LEU A 195 20.59 6.45 -18.03
N GLU A 196 19.67 5.60 -18.46
CA GLU A 196 19.23 5.56 -19.87
C GLU A 196 18.05 6.50 -20.14
N GLU A 197 17.11 6.61 -19.20
CA GLU A 197 15.86 7.36 -19.40
C GLU A 197 15.50 8.21 -18.18
N TYR A 198 15.01 9.43 -18.46
CA TYR A 198 14.42 10.37 -17.51
C TYR A 198 12.95 10.56 -17.89
N HIS A 199 12.09 9.69 -17.40
CA HIS A 199 10.69 9.71 -17.80
C HIS A 199 9.88 10.65 -16.90
N TYR A 200 9.56 11.85 -17.39
CA TYR A 200 8.75 12.83 -16.68
C TYR A 200 7.28 12.39 -16.59
N ILE A 201 6.73 12.27 -15.38
CA ILE A 201 5.39 11.72 -15.13
C ILE A 201 4.36 12.82 -14.86
N TRP A 202 4.30 13.81 -15.75
CA TRP A 202 3.33 14.90 -15.68
C TRP A 202 3.10 15.53 -17.06
N ILE A 203 1.95 16.15 -17.27
CA ILE A 203 1.65 16.86 -18.52
C ILE A 203 1.93 18.34 -18.32
N LYS A 204 2.91 18.89 -19.05
CA LYS A 204 3.35 20.29 -18.91
C LYS A 204 2.22 21.31 -19.08
N SER A 205 1.26 21.04 -19.97
CA SER A 205 0.12 21.92 -20.21
C SER A 205 -0.85 22.02 -19.02
N TRP A 206 -0.76 21.12 -18.02
CA TRP A 206 -1.49 21.26 -16.76
C TRP A 206 -0.90 22.29 -15.81
N GLY A 207 0.24 22.89 -16.18
CA GLY A 207 0.91 23.94 -15.44
C GLY A 207 1.83 23.41 -14.33
N ASN A 208 2.46 24.36 -13.64
CA ASN A 208 3.31 24.11 -12.48
C ASN A 208 4.51 23.17 -12.79
N ALA A 209 5.01 23.27 -14.03
CA ALA A 209 6.19 22.60 -14.54
C ALA A 209 7.28 23.66 -14.77
N PHE A 210 8.02 24.00 -13.70
CA PHE A 210 9.16 24.91 -13.75
C PHE A 210 10.24 24.50 -12.75
N ASP A 211 11.47 24.97 -12.98
CA ASP A 211 12.63 24.64 -12.15
C ASP A 211 12.52 25.19 -10.72
N GLY A 212 13.14 24.50 -9.77
CA GLY A 212 13.06 24.78 -8.34
C GLY A 212 11.84 24.14 -7.66
N GLN A 213 10.94 23.54 -8.44
CA GLN A 213 9.85 22.74 -7.92
C GLN A 213 10.07 21.25 -8.22
N TYR A 214 9.93 20.43 -7.18
CA TYR A 214 10.02 18.98 -7.30
C TYR A 214 8.89 18.43 -8.18
N GLN A 215 9.31 17.69 -9.21
CA GLN A 215 8.51 17.12 -10.28
C GLN A 215 8.67 15.59 -10.29
N PRO A 216 7.62 14.80 -10.57
CA PRO A 216 7.71 13.34 -10.54
C PRO A 216 8.42 12.76 -11.77
N TYR A 217 9.36 11.85 -11.55
CA TYR A 217 10.10 11.13 -12.60
C TYR A 217 10.21 9.64 -12.31
N LEU A 218 10.25 8.86 -13.39
CA LEU A 218 10.71 7.48 -13.39
C LEU A 218 12.05 7.41 -14.13
N LEU A 219 13.10 7.01 -13.42
CA LEU A 219 14.46 6.89 -13.97
C LEU A 219 14.74 5.42 -14.29
N SER A 220 15.40 5.15 -15.42
CA SER A 220 15.62 3.78 -15.90
C SER A 220 17.10 3.43 -15.99
N CYS A 221 17.57 2.56 -15.10
CA CYS A 221 18.92 2.00 -15.15
C CYS A 221 18.89 0.66 -15.89
N PRO A 222 19.57 0.50 -17.04
CA PRO A 222 19.55 -0.76 -17.77
C PRO A 222 20.39 -1.82 -17.05
N ILE A 223 19.84 -3.03 -16.90
CA ILE A 223 20.58 -4.20 -16.42
C ILE A 223 21.32 -4.84 -17.61
N PRO A 224 22.66 -4.92 -17.58
CA PRO A 224 23.45 -5.54 -18.64
C PRO A 224 23.05 -7.01 -18.87
N TRP A 225 23.15 -7.48 -20.12
CA TRP A 225 22.70 -8.81 -20.52
C TRP A 225 23.36 -9.94 -19.71
N ASP A 226 24.65 -9.78 -19.43
CA ASP A 226 25.48 -10.71 -18.67
C ASP A 226 25.12 -10.74 -17.17
N HIS A 227 24.34 -9.78 -16.67
CA HIS A 227 23.89 -9.70 -15.28
C HIS A 227 22.40 -10.05 -15.09
N ARG A 228 21.66 -10.34 -16.16
CA ARG A 228 20.22 -10.70 -16.09
C ARG A 228 19.93 -12.04 -15.40
N HIS A 229 20.96 -12.83 -15.09
CA HIS A 229 20.82 -14.05 -14.30
C HIS A 229 20.81 -13.79 -12.78
N LEU A 230 21.07 -12.55 -12.36
CA LEU A 230 21.10 -12.13 -10.95
C LEU A 230 19.96 -11.16 -10.64
N VAL A 231 19.57 -11.11 -9.37
CA VAL A 231 18.64 -10.10 -8.85
C VAL A 231 19.45 -9.01 -8.15
N PRO A 232 19.37 -7.74 -8.60
CA PRO A 232 20.00 -6.63 -7.90
C PRO A 232 19.46 -6.50 -6.47
N VAL A 233 20.36 -6.24 -5.53
CA VAL A 233 20.02 -6.01 -4.11
C VAL A 233 19.72 -4.54 -3.86
N SER A 234 20.56 -3.65 -4.40
CA SER A 234 20.38 -2.21 -4.27
C SER A 234 20.95 -1.44 -5.44
N VAL A 235 20.56 -0.18 -5.55
CA VAL A 235 21.05 0.75 -6.56
C VAL A 235 21.32 2.12 -5.94
N SER A 236 22.43 2.72 -6.34
CA SER A 236 22.72 4.14 -6.06
C SER A 236 22.75 4.93 -7.36
N LEU A 237 22.31 6.18 -7.30
CA LEU A 237 22.38 7.13 -8.40
C LEU A 237 23.49 8.15 -8.12
N VAL A 238 24.43 8.31 -9.04
CA VAL A 238 25.59 9.22 -8.88
C VAL A 238 25.85 10.00 -10.16
N GLU A 239 26.37 11.23 -10.04
CA GLU A 239 26.75 12.04 -11.20
C GLU A 239 28.09 11.58 -11.80
N GLN A 240 29.05 11.17 -10.96
CA GLN A 240 30.34 10.63 -11.41
C GLN A 240 30.38 9.13 -11.12
N GLN A 241 30.77 8.33 -12.12
CA GLN A 241 30.79 6.87 -12.07
C GLN A 241 31.37 6.29 -10.77
N CYS A 242 32.52 6.80 -10.35
CA CYS A 242 33.27 6.29 -9.19
C CYS A 242 33.01 7.02 -7.87
N ALA A 243 32.08 7.98 -7.84
CA ALA A 243 31.76 8.70 -6.61
C ALA A 243 31.27 7.75 -5.52
N THR A 244 31.51 8.13 -4.26
CA THR A 244 30.83 7.49 -3.14
C THR A 244 29.42 8.05 -3.08
N ALA A 245 28.42 7.17 -3.20
CA ALA A 245 27.03 7.60 -3.24
C ALA A 245 26.55 8.10 -1.87
N THR A 246 25.64 9.08 -1.89
CA THR A 246 24.90 9.55 -0.69
C THR A 246 23.47 8.96 -0.64
N ASN A 247 23.18 8.01 -1.52
CA ASN A 247 21.93 7.27 -1.60
C ASN A 247 22.22 5.79 -1.93
N ASN A 248 21.34 4.89 -1.50
CA ASN A 248 21.32 3.47 -1.84
C ASN A 248 19.91 2.92 -1.60
N LEU A 249 19.13 2.77 -2.67
CA LEU A 249 17.77 2.23 -2.62
C LEU A 249 17.80 0.71 -2.73
N LYS A 250 17.10 0.01 -1.84
CA LYS A 250 16.80 -1.41 -1.99
C LYS A 250 16.00 -1.62 -3.27
N VAL A 251 16.43 -2.57 -4.10
CA VAL A 251 15.72 -2.93 -5.33
C VAL A 251 14.65 -3.95 -4.98
N LEU A 252 13.38 -3.60 -5.20
CA LEU A 252 12.26 -4.48 -4.95
C LEU A 252 11.99 -5.36 -6.17
N TYR A 253 11.93 -6.68 -5.96
CA TYR A 253 11.55 -7.66 -6.96
C TYR A 253 10.50 -8.62 -6.40
N ASN A 254 9.26 -8.12 -6.27
CA ASN A 254 8.15 -8.80 -5.61
C ASN A 254 7.47 -9.85 -6.51
N ARG A 255 8.24 -10.74 -7.11
CA ARG A 255 7.73 -11.80 -7.99
C ARG A 255 7.34 -13.05 -7.17
N PRO A 256 6.11 -13.57 -7.31
CA PRO A 256 5.72 -14.83 -6.68
C PRO A 256 6.61 -15.99 -7.14
N LEU A 257 6.91 -16.94 -6.23
CA LEU A 257 7.78 -18.09 -6.51
C LEU A 257 7.19 -19.04 -7.57
N ASP A 258 5.88 -19.20 -7.56
CA ASP A 258 5.10 -19.99 -8.51
C ASP A 258 4.86 -19.26 -9.84
N ASN A 259 5.20 -17.97 -9.94
CA ASN A 259 4.87 -17.09 -11.04
C ASN A 259 3.37 -16.89 -11.31
N GLU A 260 2.50 -17.31 -10.40
CA GLU A 260 1.05 -17.20 -10.57
C GLU A 260 0.59 -15.80 -10.21
N LYS A 261 -0.26 -15.24 -11.07
CA LYS A 261 -0.85 -13.91 -10.88
C LYS A 261 -2.28 -14.01 -10.41
N LYS A 262 -2.58 -13.29 -9.34
CA LYS A 262 -3.95 -12.98 -8.96
C LYS A 262 -4.57 -12.00 -9.96
N MET A 263 -5.89 -11.83 -9.91
CA MET A 263 -6.57 -11.03 -10.93
C MET A 263 -6.45 -9.53 -10.66
N PHE A 264 -6.98 -9.04 -9.53
CA PHE A 264 -7.21 -7.61 -9.31
C PHE A 264 -6.56 -7.12 -8.02
N ALA A 265 -5.84 -6.00 -8.13
CA ALA A 265 -5.45 -5.17 -7.00
C ALA A 265 -5.94 -3.74 -7.20
N VAL A 266 -6.21 -3.06 -6.08
CA VAL A 266 -6.68 -1.67 -6.05
C VAL A 266 -5.62 -0.82 -5.38
N CYS A 267 -5.18 0.24 -6.05
CA CYS A 267 -4.25 1.23 -5.54
C CYS A 267 -5.02 2.50 -5.17
N VAL A 268 -4.85 3.00 -3.95
CA VAL A 268 -5.50 4.22 -3.47
C VAL A 268 -4.47 5.34 -3.36
N LYS A 269 -4.88 6.58 -3.61
CA LYS A 269 -4.03 7.75 -3.38
C LYS A 269 -3.61 7.90 -1.92
N GLY A 270 -2.68 8.81 -1.66
CA GLY A 270 -2.35 9.23 -0.30
C GLY A 270 -3.57 9.76 0.45
N LEU A 271 -3.93 9.12 1.56
CA LEU A 271 -5.06 9.47 2.40
C LEU A 271 -4.68 10.57 3.39
N ASP A 272 -5.38 11.71 3.30
CA ASP A 272 -5.22 12.88 4.17
C ASP A 272 -6.59 13.25 4.77
N PHE A 273 -7.02 12.45 5.75
CA PHE A 273 -8.33 12.54 6.42
C PHE A 273 -8.16 12.73 7.93
N LEU A 274 -7.18 13.53 8.37
CA LEU A 274 -6.85 13.71 9.78
C LEU A 274 -8.06 14.16 10.62
N TYR A 275 -8.89 15.05 10.06
CA TYR A 275 -10.01 15.68 10.75
C TYR A 275 -11.39 15.13 10.34
N GLN A 276 -11.43 14.03 9.58
CA GLN A 276 -12.68 13.46 9.09
C GLN A 276 -12.71 11.95 9.33
N ASP A 277 -13.66 11.50 10.15
CA ASP A 277 -13.87 10.08 10.38
C ASP A 277 -14.77 9.48 9.31
N LEU A 278 -14.17 8.79 8.34
CA LEU A 278 -14.88 8.07 7.28
C LEU A 278 -14.92 6.56 7.52
N SER A 279 -14.70 6.09 8.76
CA SER A 279 -14.55 4.66 9.07
C SER A 279 -15.69 3.78 8.56
N VAL A 280 -16.95 4.22 8.71
CA VAL A 280 -18.12 3.44 8.26
C VAL A 280 -18.18 3.34 6.74
N ARG A 281 -17.98 4.46 6.03
CA ARG A 281 -17.93 4.50 4.55
C ARG A 281 -16.75 3.67 4.02
N LEU A 282 -15.61 3.73 4.70
CA LEU A 282 -14.41 2.95 4.35
C LEU A 282 -14.64 1.45 4.50
N ILE A 283 -15.32 1.01 5.56
CA ILE A 283 -15.71 -0.40 5.75
C ILE A 283 -16.62 -0.86 4.61
N GLU A 284 -17.69 -0.11 4.33
CA GLU A 284 -18.62 -0.43 3.25
C GLU A 284 -17.89 -0.54 1.90
N TRP A 285 -17.01 0.42 1.59
CA TRP A 285 -16.24 0.42 0.36
C TRP A 285 -15.27 -0.77 0.25
N ILE A 286 -14.52 -1.08 1.32
CA ILE A 286 -13.60 -2.24 1.34
C ILE A 286 -14.38 -3.55 1.12
N GLU A 287 -15.51 -3.73 1.80
CA GLU A 287 -16.33 -4.94 1.65
C GLU A 287 -16.92 -5.05 0.24
N LEU A 288 -17.40 -3.95 -0.33
CA LEU A 288 -17.94 -3.91 -1.69
C LEU A 288 -16.87 -4.27 -2.73
N LEU A 289 -15.66 -3.70 -2.63
CA LEU A 289 -14.57 -4.08 -3.53
C LEU A 289 -14.16 -5.55 -3.37
N GLY A 290 -14.20 -6.08 -2.14
CA GLY A 290 -13.99 -7.49 -1.87
C GLY A 290 -15.05 -8.40 -2.50
N ILE A 291 -16.32 -7.97 -2.54
CA ILE A 291 -17.42 -8.67 -3.24
C ILE A 291 -17.19 -8.61 -4.76
N LEU A 292 -16.79 -7.46 -5.30
CA LEU A 292 -16.52 -7.28 -6.73
C LEU A 292 -15.28 -8.03 -7.23
N GLY A 293 -14.45 -8.57 -6.33
CA GLY A 293 -13.33 -9.44 -6.67
C GLY A 293 -11.93 -8.82 -6.54
N ALA A 294 -11.82 -7.68 -5.85
CA ALA A 294 -10.50 -7.17 -5.43
C ALA A 294 -9.85 -8.14 -4.43
N ASP A 295 -8.64 -8.60 -4.73
CA ASP A 295 -7.90 -9.49 -3.82
C ASP A 295 -7.28 -8.72 -2.66
N LYS A 296 -6.62 -7.60 -2.96
CA LYS A 296 -5.98 -6.73 -1.98
C LYS A 296 -6.06 -5.25 -2.39
N ILE A 297 -6.26 -4.39 -1.40
CA ILE A 297 -6.27 -2.93 -1.56
C ILE A 297 -5.01 -2.34 -0.92
N TYR A 298 -4.33 -1.46 -1.63
CA TYR A 298 -3.08 -0.83 -1.21
C TYR A 298 -3.34 0.64 -0.89
N PHE A 299 -3.20 1.00 0.37
CA PHE A 299 -3.38 2.34 0.89
C PHE A 299 -2.04 3.02 1.18
N TYR A 300 -2.05 4.35 1.07
CA TYR A 300 -0.96 5.21 1.48
C TYR A 300 -1.44 6.15 2.58
N ASP A 301 -0.82 6.07 3.75
CA ASP A 301 -1.15 6.91 4.90
C ASP A 301 -0.29 8.17 4.90
N LEU A 302 -0.90 9.32 4.62
CA LEU A 302 -0.26 10.63 4.86
C LEU A 302 -0.59 11.08 6.28
N GLN A 303 -1.88 11.27 6.57
CA GLN A 303 -2.43 11.62 7.88
C GLN A 303 -3.91 11.20 7.93
N ILE A 304 -4.23 10.03 8.46
CA ILE A 304 -5.62 9.56 8.58
C ILE A 304 -6.15 9.63 10.01
N HIS A 305 -7.47 9.75 10.14
CA HIS A 305 -8.15 9.72 11.43
C HIS A 305 -7.86 8.41 12.19
N PRO A 306 -7.65 8.41 13.53
CA PRO A 306 -7.33 7.21 14.30
C PRO A 306 -8.33 6.05 14.15
N ASN A 307 -9.63 6.35 14.03
CA ASN A 307 -10.65 5.31 13.78
C ASN A 307 -10.47 4.67 12.38
N MET A 308 -10.06 5.43 11.38
CA MET A 308 -9.74 4.89 10.07
C MET A 308 -8.46 4.04 10.12
N SER A 309 -7.44 4.47 10.87
CA SER A 309 -6.25 3.64 11.13
C SER A 309 -6.63 2.30 11.76
N LYS A 310 -7.56 2.31 12.73
CA LYS A 310 -8.08 1.09 13.36
C LYS A 310 -8.76 0.16 12.34
N VAL A 311 -9.58 0.70 11.44
CA VAL A 311 -10.20 -0.07 10.34
C VAL A 311 -9.14 -0.69 9.43
N LEU A 312 -8.18 0.10 8.96
CA LEU A 312 -7.14 -0.39 8.06
C LEU A 312 -6.24 -1.44 8.73
N GLN A 313 -5.92 -1.27 10.01
CA GLN A 313 -5.17 -2.28 10.77
C GLN A 313 -5.93 -3.60 10.89
N TYR A 314 -7.25 -3.55 11.10
CA TYR A 314 -8.10 -4.74 11.12
C TYR A 314 -8.05 -5.49 9.78
N TYR A 315 -8.28 -4.80 8.67
CA TYR A 315 -8.21 -5.44 7.36
C TYR A 315 -6.79 -5.88 6.96
N ARG A 316 -5.75 -5.23 7.51
CA ARG A 316 -4.36 -5.64 7.31
C ARG A 316 -4.10 -7.01 7.96
N LYS A 317 -4.63 -7.23 9.17
CA LYS A 317 -4.56 -8.54 9.85
C LYS A 317 -5.30 -9.63 9.06
N LEU A 318 -6.36 -9.27 8.34
CA LEU A 318 -7.08 -10.18 7.43
C LEU A 318 -6.39 -10.36 6.07
N ASN A 319 -5.23 -9.74 5.84
CA ASN A 319 -4.51 -9.70 4.58
C ASN A 319 -5.35 -9.17 3.39
N LYS A 320 -6.37 -8.35 3.66
CA LYS A 320 -7.23 -7.71 2.65
C LYS A 320 -6.71 -6.35 2.22
N VAL A 321 -5.93 -5.70 3.07
CA VAL A 321 -5.30 -4.41 2.75
C VAL A 321 -3.82 -4.40 3.11
N GLU A 322 -3.05 -3.57 2.41
CA GLU A 322 -1.71 -3.16 2.84
C GLU A 322 -1.71 -1.65 3.03
N VAL A 323 -1.04 -1.17 4.08
CA VAL A 323 -0.92 0.27 4.36
C VAL A 323 0.55 0.64 4.36
N THR A 324 0.94 1.55 3.48
CA THR A 324 2.29 2.09 3.40
C THR A 324 2.28 3.53 3.90
N LYS A 325 3.19 3.89 4.83
CA LYS A 325 3.38 5.29 5.21
C LYS A 325 3.86 6.10 4.00
N LEU A 326 3.33 7.30 3.80
CA LEU A 326 3.76 8.23 2.76
C LEU A 326 4.14 9.57 3.39
N THR A 327 5.19 10.19 2.85
CA THR A 327 5.62 11.55 3.24
C THR A 327 5.84 12.39 1.99
N LEU A 328 5.72 13.70 2.12
CA LEU A 328 6.10 14.65 1.08
C LEU A 328 7.63 14.82 1.06
N PRO A 329 8.27 14.86 -0.12
CA PRO A 329 9.72 14.97 -0.24
C PRO A 329 10.23 16.39 0.04
N ALA A 330 11.56 16.54 0.01
CA ALA A 330 12.22 17.84 -0.14
C ALA A 330 11.91 18.90 0.94
N GLY A 331 11.78 18.48 2.20
CA GLY A 331 11.49 19.40 3.29
C GLY A 331 10.09 20.04 3.21
N LYS A 332 9.18 19.48 2.41
CA LYS A 332 7.75 19.79 2.51
C LYS A 332 7.20 19.35 3.89
N PRO A 333 6.12 19.99 4.38
CA PRO A 333 5.63 19.71 5.72
C PRO A 333 5.07 18.30 5.83
N ASN A 334 5.60 17.53 6.79
CA ASN A 334 5.11 16.20 7.17
C ASN A 334 4.59 16.17 8.62
N ILE A 335 4.49 17.34 9.25
CA ILE A 335 3.88 17.49 10.57
C ILE A 335 2.35 17.40 10.39
N PRO A 336 1.64 16.59 11.21
CA PRO A 336 0.18 16.52 11.16
C PRO A 336 -0.47 17.91 11.21
N GLY A 337 -1.56 18.10 10.48
CA GLY A 337 -2.23 19.41 10.37
C GLY A 337 -1.55 20.38 9.39
N LEU A 338 -0.23 20.61 9.50
CA LEU A 338 0.48 21.46 8.53
C LEU A 338 0.58 20.78 7.16
N GLN A 339 0.79 19.47 7.14
CA GLN A 339 0.72 18.67 5.90
C GLN A 339 -0.68 18.75 5.27
N HIS A 340 -1.73 18.63 6.09
CA HIS A 340 -3.13 18.75 5.65
C HIS A 340 -3.41 20.14 5.04
N LEU A 341 -2.98 21.22 5.71
CA LEU A 341 -3.09 22.58 5.19
C LEU A 341 -2.32 22.76 3.88
N PHE A 342 -1.12 22.18 3.76
CA PHE A 342 -0.36 22.22 2.52
C PHE A 342 -1.10 21.52 1.37
N LEU A 343 -1.60 20.30 1.60
CA LEU A 343 -2.29 19.51 0.59
C LEU A 343 -3.60 20.16 0.14
N THR A 344 -4.35 20.76 1.06
CA THR A 344 -5.60 21.48 0.77
C THR A 344 -5.36 22.81 0.04
N GLN A 345 -4.30 23.56 0.38
CA GLN A 345 -4.02 24.87 -0.23
C GLN A 345 -3.16 24.83 -1.50
N LYS A 346 -2.35 23.79 -1.68
CA LYS A 346 -1.37 23.67 -2.79
C LYS A 346 -1.75 22.52 -3.72
N LEU A 347 -2.88 22.67 -4.41
CA LEU A 347 -3.51 21.62 -5.21
C LEU A 347 -2.62 21.06 -6.35
N TYR A 348 -1.84 21.90 -7.03
CA TYR A 348 -0.94 21.43 -8.09
C TYR A 348 0.19 20.56 -7.50
N GLN A 349 0.80 21.03 -6.41
CA GLN A 349 1.80 20.27 -5.66
C GLN A 349 1.21 18.94 -5.17
N LYS A 350 0.01 18.96 -4.58
CA LYS A 350 -0.70 17.75 -4.14
C LYS A 350 -0.83 16.74 -5.27
N ARG A 351 -1.36 17.15 -6.42
CA ARG A 351 -1.56 16.26 -7.59
C ARG A 351 -0.24 15.69 -8.14
N GLN A 352 0.83 16.49 -8.17
CA GLN A 352 2.15 16.01 -8.58
C GLN A 352 2.75 15.00 -7.59
N ASN A 353 2.53 15.21 -6.28
CA ASN A 353 2.98 14.27 -5.24
C ASN A 353 2.17 12.97 -5.26
N GLU A 354 0.88 13.02 -5.60
CA GLU A 354 0.02 11.84 -5.76
C GLU A 354 0.51 10.87 -6.86
N ILE A 355 1.31 11.32 -7.82
CA ILE A 355 1.88 10.46 -8.87
C ILE A 355 2.79 9.37 -8.28
N ILE A 356 3.47 9.65 -7.18
CA ILE A 356 4.42 8.74 -6.55
C ILE A 356 3.73 7.47 -6.01
N PRO A 357 2.71 7.55 -5.12
CA PRO A 357 2.05 6.34 -4.62
C PRO A 357 1.36 5.51 -5.71
N TYR A 358 0.83 6.14 -6.78
CA TYR A 358 0.25 5.41 -7.92
C TYR A 358 1.25 4.47 -8.57
N ASN A 359 2.44 4.97 -8.84
CA ASN A 359 3.48 4.23 -9.53
C ASN A 359 4.22 3.28 -8.59
N ASP A 360 4.46 3.65 -7.33
CA ASP A 360 4.99 2.70 -6.32
C ASP A 360 4.06 1.48 -6.17
N CYS A 361 2.75 1.70 -6.10
CA CYS A 361 1.78 0.61 -6.01
C CYS A 361 1.82 -0.30 -7.24
N LEU A 362 1.90 0.27 -8.45
CA LEU A 362 2.09 -0.50 -9.68
C LEU A 362 3.34 -1.38 -9.60
N TYR A 363 4.50 -0.78 -9.34
CA TYR A 363 5.78 -1.50 -9.40
C TYR A 363 5.91 -2.57 -8.29
N LYS A 364 5.36 -2.32 -7.10
CA LYS A 364 5.31 -3.34 -6.02
C LYS A 364 4.45 -4.56 -6.35
N ASN A 365 3.53 -4.43 -7.29
CA ASN A 365 2.43 -5.39 -7.49
C ASN A 365 2.28 -5.90 -8.93
N MET A 366 3.01 -5.35 -9.91
CA MET A 366 2.90 -5.73 -11.33
C MET A 366 3.21 -7.20 -11.63
N TYR A 367 3.95 -7.87 -10.74
CA TYR A 367 4.21 -9.31 -10.81
C TYR A 367 3.20 -10.17 -10.07
N LYS A 368 2.41 -9.58 -9.16
CA LYS A 368 1.43 -10.29 -8.34
C LYS A 368 0.05 -10.32 -8.96
N TYR A 369 -0.28 -9.31 -9.77
CA TYR A 369 -1.61 -9.16 -10.35
C TYR A 369 -1.59 -9.03 -11.87
N GLN A 370 -2.66 -9.48 -12.51
CA GLN A 370 -2.92 -9.28 -13.93
C GLN A 370 -3.42 -7.86 -14.20
N TYR A 371 -4.33 -7.39 -13.36
CA TYR A 371 -4.96 -6.09 -13.45
C TYR A 371 -4.75 -5.27 -12.18
N ILE A 372 -4.47 -3.98 -12.37
CA ILE A 372 -4.36 -2.99 -11.29
C ILE A 372 -5.28 -1.83 -11.63
N THR A 373 -6.07 -1.35 -10.66
CA THR A 373 -6.93 -0.19 -10.82
C THR A 373 -6.62 0.86 -9.77
N LEU A 374 -6.83 2.14 -10.09
CA LEU A 374 -6.69 3.24 -9.14
C LEU A 374 -8.06 3.78 -8.80
N LEU A 375 -8.43 3.74 -7.52
CA LEU A 375 -9.74 4.23 -7.05
C LEU A 375 -9.54 5.11 -5.82
N ASP A 376 -10.34 6.17 -5.74
CA ASP A 376 -10.56 6.88 -4.49
C ASP A 376 -11.58 6.11 -3.63
N ILE A 377 -11.58 6.37 -2.31
CA ILE A 377 -12.44 5.67 -1.35
C ILE A 377 -13.94 6.00 -1.50
N ASP A 378 -14.27 6.91 -2.41
CA ASP A 378 -15.62 7.34 -2.78
C ASP A 378 -16.02 6.87 -4.19
N GLU A 379 -15.20 6.02 -4.84
CA GLU A 379 -15.39 5.59 -6.23
C GLU A 379 -15.45 4.06 -6.36
N VAL A 380 -16.37 3.56 -7.19
CA VAL A 380 -16.54 2.13 -7.44
C VAL A 380 -16.77 1.87 -8.93
N ILE A 381 -15.97 0.99 -9.54
CA ILE A 381 -16.26 0.46 -10.87
C ILE A 381 -17.33 -0.61 -10.72
N MET A 382 -18.54 -0.31 -11.18
CA MET A 382 -19.73 -1.13 -10.97
C MET A 382 -20.15 -1.82 -12.27
N PRO A 383 -20.12 -3.17 -12.34
CA PRO A 383 -20.69 -3.92 -13.46
C PRO A 383 -22.21 -3.75 -13.57
N LYS A 384 -22.73 -3.56 -14.78
CA LYS A 384 -24.17 -3.47 -15.07
C LYS A 384 -24.75 -4.85 -15.46
N GLY A 385 -26.07 -4.90 -15.64
CA GLY A 385 -26.79 -6.13 -15.99
C GLY A 385 -26.61 -7.22 -14.93
N ASP A 386 -26.48 -8.47 -15.38
CA ASP A 386 -26.37 -9.65 -14.50
C ASP A 386 -24.93 -9.96 -14.06
N ILE A 387 -23.96 -9.12 -14.42
CA ILE A 387 -22.55 -9.33 -14.06
C ILE A 387 -22.34 -9.02 -12.57
N LEU A 388 -21.69 -9.94 -11.86
CA LEU A 388 -21.55 -9.88 -10.40
C LEU A 388 -20.14 -9.52 -9.92
N ASN A 389 -19.12 -9.60 -10.77
CA ASN A 389 -17.75 -9.31 -10.36
C ASN A 389 -16.87 -8.82 -11.52
N TRP A 390 -15.70 -8.28 -11.18
CA TRP A 390 -14.74 -7.78 -12.16
C TRP A 390 -14.13 -8.86 -13.03
N ARG A 391 -14.08 -10.12 -12.59
CA ARG A 391 -13.56 -11.22 -13.41
C ARG A 391 -14.47 -11.43 -14.61
N GLU A 392 -15.75 -11.67 -14.38
CA GLU A 392 -16.76 -11.83 -15.43
C GLU A 392 -16.81 -10.60 -16.35
N LEU A 393 -16.78 -9.40 -15.75
CA LEU A 393 -16.76 -8.15 -16.49
C LEU A 393 -15.55 -8.08 -17.45
N MET A 394 -14.35 -8.38 -16.95
CA MET A 394 -13.14 -8.29 -17.76
C MET A 394 -13.01 -9.41 -18.78
N GLU A 395 -13.53 -10.60 -18.52
CA GLU A 395 -13.60 -11.69 -19.51
C GLU A 395 -14.49 -11.28 -20.70
N MET A 396 -15.66 -10.70 -20.42
CA MET A 396 -16.57 -10.18 -21.45
C MET A 396 -15.96 -8.97 -22.19
N ILE A 397 -15.44 -7.98 -21.48
CA ILE A 397 -14.88 -6.76 -22.08
C ILE A 397 -13.64 -7.08 -22.92
N SER A 398 -12.70 -7.87 -22.41
CA SER A 398 -11.47 -8.17 -23.15
C SER A 398 -11.75 -8.98 -24.40
N ALA A 399 -12.74 -9.89 -24.37
CA ALA A 399 -13.19 -10.61 -25.57
C ALA A 399 -13.75 -9.65 -26.64
N LYS A 400 -14.51 -8.61 -26.24
CA LYS A 400 -15.03 -7.58 -27.16
C LYS A 400 -13.91 -6.65 -27.67
N ALA A 401 -13.11 -6.13 -26.76
CA ALA A 401 -12.13 -5.07 -27.01
C ALA A 401 -10.90 -5.55 -27.78
N ASP A 402 -10.41 -6.74 -27.45
CA ASP A 402 -9.14 -7.27 -27.98
C ASP A 402 -9.35 -8.18 -29.20
N HIS A 403 -10.60 -8.33 -29.68
CA HIS A 403 -10.94 -9.21 -30.79
C HIS A 403 -10.17 -8.84 -32.07
N GLY A 404 -9.31 -9.77 -32.54
CA GLY A 404 -8.50 -9.59 -33.73
C GLY A 404 -7.32 -8.62 -33.57
N SER A 405 -7.07 -8.08 -32.37
CA SER A 405 -5.91 -7.23 -32.11
C SER A 405 -4.67 -8.05 -31.75
N PRO A 406 -3.52 -7.85 -32.42
CA PRO A 406 -2.26 -8.50 -32.05
C PRO A 406 -1.70 -7.99 -30.71
N LEU A 407 -2.18 -6.83 -30.26
CA LEU A 407 -1.75 -6.19 -29.02
C LEU A 407 -2.96 -5.71 -28.22
N PRO A 408 -3.35 -6.43 -27.16
CA PRO A 408 -4.46 -6.05 -26.30
C PRO A 408 -4.35 -4.64 -25.73
N PHE A 409 -5.49 -4.01 -25.50
CA PHE A 409 -5.57 -2.68 -24.91
C PHE A 409 -4.86 -2.65 -23.54
N PRO A 410 -4.04 -1.63 -23.27
CA PRO A 410 -3.32 -1.52 -22.00
C PRO A 410 -4.24 -1.17 -20.82
N SER A 411 -5.35 -0.48 -21.09
CA SER A 411 -6.29 0.01 -20.08
C SER A 411 -7.73 -0.05 -20.59
N TYR A 412 -8.66 -0.22 -19.66
CA TYR A 412 -10.11 -0.21 -19.88
C TYR A 412 -10.71 0.93 -19.06
N ASN A 413 -11.33 1.89 -19.73
CA ASN A 413 -11.74 3.18 -19.18
C ASN A 413 -13.24 3.20 -18.89
N PHE A 414 -13.60 3.43 -17.63
CA PHE A 414 -14.97 3.46 -17.15
C PHE A 414 -15.45 4.90 -16.97
N ARG A 415 -16.58 5.21 -17.61
CA ARG A 415 -17.17 6.54 -17.61
C ARG A 415 -17.77 6.88 -16.25
N ASN A 416 -17.46 8.08 -15.77
CA ASN A 416 -17.90 8.57 -14.47
C ASN A 416 -19.38 8.99 -14.44
N VAL A 417 -20.06 8.67 -13.34
CA VAL A 417 -21.36 9.22 -12.97
C VAL A 417 -21.47 9.47 -11.47
N TYR A 418 -22.06 10.60 -11.10
CA TYR A 418 -22.13 11.05 -9.71
C TYR A 418 -23.39 10.52 -9.00
N PHE A 419 -23.21 10.09 -7.76
CA PHE A 419 -24.26 9.85 -6.77
C PHE A 419 -24.10 10.91 -5.69
N LEU A 420 -24.98 11.93 -5.72
CA LEU A 420 -24.84 13.09 -4.85
C LEU A 420 -25.67 12.94 -3.57
N ASP A 421 -25.17 13.43 -2.44
CA ASP A 421 -25.92 13.43 -1.17
C ASP A 421 -27.24 14.23 -1.28
N SER A 422 -27.34 15.19 -2.21
CA SER A 422 -28.59 15.91 -2.50
C SER A 422 -29.67 15.06 -3.18
N HIS A 423 -29.30 13.92 -3.78
CA HIS A 423 -30.24 12.96 -4.39
C HIS A 423 -30.70 11.88 -3.42
N TYR A 424 -30.19 11.91 -2.18
CA TYR A 424 -30.57 10.96 -1.15
C TYR A 424 -32.01 11.20 -0.71
N HIS A 425 -32.83 10.18 -0.90
CA HIS A 425 -34.21 10.15 -0.44
C HIS A 425 -34.45 8.86 0.32
N LEU A 426 -34.55 8.95 1.65
CA LEU A 426 -34.84 7.81 2.50
C LEU A 426 -36.27 7.32 2.21
N ASP A 427 -36.39 6.20 1.48
CA ASP A 427 -37.65 5.51 1.31
C ASP A 427 -37.71 4.27 2.22
N ARG A 428 -38.37 4.42 3.37
CA ARG A 428 -38.64 3.33 4.31
C ARG A 428 -39.89 2.53 3.98
N THR A 429 -40.67 2.97 2.99
CA THR A 429 -41.91 2.33 2.59
C THR A 429 -41.68 1.22 1.56
N SER A 430 -40.65 1.37 0.72
CA SER A 430 -40.21 0.35 -0.21
C SER A 430 -39.65 -0.89 0.53
N PRO A 431 -40.16 -2.10 0.23
CA PRO A 431 -39.62 -3.35 0.77
C PRO A 431 -38.14 -3.58 0.41
N GLU A 432 -37.65 -3.00 -0.68
CA GLU A 432 -36.29 -3.21 -1.18
C GLU A 432 -35.22 -2.47 -0.37
N SER A 433 -35.60 -1.35 0.26
CA SER A 433 -34.67 -0.45 0.99
C SER A 433 -34.93 -0.38 2.50
N ARG A 434 -36.08 -0.87 2.98
CA ARG A 434 -36.47 -0.80 4.40
C ARG A 434 -35.46 -1.44 5.36
N ASP A 435 -34.75 -2.47 4.91
CA ASP A 435 -33.77 -3.23 5.67
C ASP A 435 -32.33 -2.69 5.58
N ILE A 436 -32.10 -1.64 4.79
CA ILE A 436 -30.77 -1.02 4.62
C ILE A 436 -30.49 -0.10 5.81
N PRO A 437 -29.41 -0.30 6.57
CA PRO A 437 -29.00 0.63 7.62
C PRO A 437 -28.66 2.02 7.07
N GLU A 438 -29.11 3.09 7.74
CA GLU A 438 -28.91 4.49 7.29
C GLU A 438 -27.44 4.91 7.17
N PHE A 439 -26.54 4.24 7.91
CA PHE A 439 -25.12 4.58 7.91
C PHE A 439 -24.31 3.91 6.78
N LEU A 440 -24.92 3.01 6.00
CA LEU A 440 -24.29 2.43 4.80
C LEU A 440 -24.55 3.36 3.61
N HIS A 441 -23.61 4.29 3.40
CA HIS A 441 -23.75 5.41 2.48
C HIS A 441 -23.99 4.96 1.04
N MET A 442 -23.19 4.06 0.49
CA MET A 442 -23.32 3.66 -0.92
C MET A 442 -24.64 2.93 -1.20
N LEU A 443 -25.08 2.07 -0.28
CA LEU A 443 -26.38 1.40 -0.37
C LEU A 443 -27.56 2.36 -0.21
N GLN A 444 -27.40 3.47 0.52
CA GLN A 444 -28.44 4.48 0.67
C GLN A 444 -28.53 5.43 -0.53
N HIS A 445 -27.44 5.58 -1.29
CA HIS A 445 -27.38 6.52 -2.41
C HIS A 445 -27.56 5.76 -3.74
N THR A 446 -28.82 5.48 -4.09
CA THR A 446 -29.19 4.80 -5.36
C THR A 446 -29.82 5.73 -6.40
N ASN A 447 -29.70 7.05 -6.21
CA ASN A 447 -30.06 8.03 -7.22
C ASN A 447 -28.78 8.67 -7.72
N ARG A 448 -28.56 8.60 -9.03
CA ARG A 448 -27.41 9.21 -9.69
C ARG A 448 -27.84 10.37 -10.55
N ALA A 449 -26.90 11.29 -10.82
CA ALA A 449 -27.07 12.29 -11.86
C ALA A 449 -27.49 11.61 -13.18
N ALA A 450 -28.47 12.20 -13.87
CA ALA A 450 -28.98 11.67 -15.13
C ALA A 450 -27.90 11.66 -16.23
N VAL A 451 -26.97 12.61 -16.15
CA VAL A 451 -25.92 12.85 -17.15
C VAL A 451 -24.57 12.34 -16.65
N TYR A 452 -23.93 11.49 -17.45
CA TYR A 452 -22.55 11.05 -17.23
C TYR A 452 -21.55 12.19 -17.50
N SER A 453 -20.37 12.14 -16.89
CA SER A 453 -19.26 13.03 -17.25
C SER A 453 -18.92 12.93 -18.74
N ALA A 454 -18.25 13.94 -19.31
CA ALA A 454 -17.81 13.85 -20.71
C ALA A 454 -16.82 12.68 -20.89
N PRO A 455 -16.67 12.13 -22.12
CA PRO A 455 -15.65 11.12 -22.37
C PRO A 455 -14.28 11.57 -21.86
N ASN A 456 -13.56 10.66 -21.19
CA ASN A 456 -12.25 10.90 -20.56
C ASN A 456 -12.22 11.90 -19.38
N GLU A 457 -13.36 12.46 -18.97
CA GLU A 457 -13.46 13.37 -17.82
C GLU A 457 -13.74 12.58 -16.53
N HIS A 458 -12.87 12.72 -15.52
CA HIS A 458 -12.97 12.06 -14.21
C HIS A 458 -13.08 10.53 -14.24
N VAL A 459 -12.63 9.92 -15.32
CA VAL A 459 -12.69 8.47 -15.51
C VAL A 459 -11.75 7.70 -14.58
N LYS A 460 -12.00 6.40 -14.43
CA LYS A 460 -11.05 5.46 -13.81
C LYS A 460 -10.86 4.27 -14.71
N CYS A 461 -9.71 3.63 -14.58
CA CYS A 461 -9.33 2.55 -15.46
C CYS A 461 -8.97 1.28 -14.69
N ILE A 462 -9.24 0.14 -15.31
CA ILE A 462 -8.59 -1.14 -14.98
C ILE A 462 -7.42 -1.31 -15.96
N HIS A 463 -6.21 -1.48 -15.43
CA HIS A 463 -4.98 -1.50 -16.23
C HIS A 463 -4.36 -2.90 -16.29
N ARG A 464 -3.90 -3.32 -17.47
CA ARG A 464 -3.07 -4.52 -17.62
C ARG A 464 -1.67 -4.25 -17.07
N ALA A 465 -1.32 -4.87 -15.94
CA ALA A 465 -0.09 -4.57 -15.22
C ALA A 465 1.19 -4.87 -16.03
N ASN A 466 1.12 -5.77 -17.02
CA ASN A 466 2.24 -6.09 -17.92
C ASN A 466 2.42 -5.08 -19.06
N ARG A 467 1.51 -4.12 -19.27
CA ARG A 467 1.54 -3.16 -20.39
C ARG A 467 1.88 -1.74 -19.94
N ILE A 468 1.60 -1.37 -18.69
CA ILE A 468 1.74 0.00 -18.20
C ILE A 468 3.18 0.32 -17.77
N LEU A 469 3.68 1.48 -18.18
CA LEU A 469 4.94 2.05 -17.68
C LEU A 469 4.69 3.03 -16.53
N THR A 470 3.76 3.97 -16.69
CA THR A 470 3.40 4.95 -15.66
C THR A 470 1.91 5.24 -15.60
N LEU A 471 1.42 5.56 -14.40
CA LEU A 471 0.01 5.82 -14.10
C LEU A 471 -0.23 7.26 -13.62
N HIS A 472 -1.41 7.75 -13.94
CA HIS A 472 -2.09 8.89 -13.31
C HIS A 472 -3.35 8.40 -12.59
N ASN A 473 -3.97 9.24 -11.76
CA ASN A 473 -5.19 8.90 -11.01
C ASN A 473 -6.34 8.39 -11.89
N HIS A 474 -6.41 8.86 -13.14
CA HIS A 474 -7.53 8.59 -14.06
C HIS A 474 -7.18 7.61 -15.20
N PHE A 475 -5.91 7.56 -15.63
CA PHE A 475 -5.50 6.85 -16.85
C PHE A 475 -4.01 6.49 -16.82
N ALA A 476 -3.57 5.65 -17.75
CA ALA A 476 -2.14 5.36 -17.95
C ALA A 476 -1.47 6.53 -18.67
N MET A 477 -0.42 7.09 -18.05
CA MET A 477 0.36 8.19 -18.65
C MET A 477 1.22 7.68 -19.81
N SER A 478 1.87 6.54 -19.61
CA SER A 478 2.75 5.92 -20.58
C SER A 478 2.67 4.39 -20.51
N CYS A 479 2.92 3.76 -21.66
CA CYS A 479 2.83 2.32 -21.83
C CYS A 479 4.15 1.76 -22.39
N LEU A 480 4.43 0.48 -22.12
CA LEU A 480 5.68 -0.16 -22.52
C LEU A 480 5.80 -0.42 -24.03
N GLN A 481 4.68 -0.71 -24.71
CA GLN A 481 4.66 -0.93 -26.16
C GLN A 481 3.36 -0.46 -26.78
N GLY A 482 3.43 0.04 -28.01
CA GLY A 482 2.27 0.44 -28.80
C GLY A 482 1.56 1.65 -28.24
N SER A 483 0.32 1.86 -28.69
CA SER A 483 -0.53 2.95 -28.20
C SER A 483 -0.87 2.77 -26.71
N CYS A 484 -0.91 3.88 -25.98
CA CYS A 484 -1.40 3.92 -24.61
C CYS A 484 -2.88 4.29 -24.51
N ALA A 485 -3.62 4.26 -25.63
CA ALA A 485 -5.05 4.47 -25.65
C ALA A 485 -5.78 3.43 -24.77
N ALA A 486 -6.78 3.90 -24.03
CA ALA A 486 -7.66 3.02 -23.28
C ALA A 486 -8.87 2.64 -24.15
N TYR A 487 -9.39 1.43 -23.96
CA TYR A 487 -10.68 1.04 -24.52
C TYR A 487 -11.80 1.65 -23.66
N GLU A 488 -12.66 2.46 -24.28
CA GLU A 488 -13.79 3.09 -23.60
C GLU A 488 -14.92 2.06 -23.40
N ILE A 489 -15.33 1.87 -22.14
CA ILE A 489 -16.39 0.93 -21.78
C ILE A 489 -17.76 1.56 -21.98
N ASP A 490 -18.67 0.80 -22.60
CA ASP A 490 -20.07 1.19 -22.72
C ASP A 490 -20.70 1.27 -21.31
N VAL A 491 -21.46 2.34 -21.07
CA VAL A 491 -22.15 2.57 -19.80
C VAL A 491 -23.22 1.52 -19.51
N GLU A 492 -23.67 0.79 -20.52
CA GLU A 492 -24.56 -0.38 -20.38
C GLU A 492 -23.83 -1.64 -19.90
N ASP A 493 -22.50 -1.73 -20.10
CA ASP A 493 -21.68 -2.85 -19.62
C ASP A 493 -21.16 -2.58 -18.20
N ALA A 494 -20.67 -1.36 -17.92
CA ALA A 494 -20.23 -0.93 -16.59
C ALA A 494 -20.09 0.60 -16.49
N GLN A 495 -20.14 1.12 -15.26
CA GLN A 495 -19.92 2.54 -14.98
C GLN A 495 -19.01 2.75 -13.78
N LEU A 496 -18.33 3.89 -13.74
CA LEU A 496 -17.68 4.37 -12.52
C LEU A 496 -18.70 5.18 -11.70
N GLN A 497 -19.07 4.66 -10.54
CA GLN A 497 -19.93 5.33 -9.57
C GLN A 497 -19.06 6.21 -8.67
N HIS A 498 -19.37 7.50 -8.57
CA HIS A 498 -18.66 8.45 -7.71
C HIS A 498 -19.60 9.06 -6.67
N TYR A 499 -19.43 8.66 -5.41
CA TYR A 499 -20.28 9.03 -4.29
C TYR A 499 -19.80 10.32 -3.63
N ARG A 500 -20.56 11.41 -3.72
CA ARG A 500 -20.08 12.73 -3.33
C ARG A 500 -21.11 13.49 -2.53
N TYR A 501 -20.63 14.25 -1.55
CA TYR A 501 -21.47 15.24 -0.87
C TYR A 501 -22.02 16.29 -1.85
N ASP A 502 -21.15 16.81 -2.72
CA ASP A 502 -21.50 17.82 -3.72
C ASP A 502 -20.55 17.73 -4.93
N CYS A 503 -20.91 18.44 -6.00
CA CYS A 503 -20.13 18.56 -7.23
C CYS A 503 -18.70 19.04 -6.97
N VAL A 504 -17.75 18.55 -7.78
CA VAL A 504 -16.40 19.13 -7.81
C VAL A 504 -16.40 20.52 -8.44
N THR A 505 -15.52 21.39 -7.98
CA THR A 505 -15.36 22.77 -8.50
C THR A 505 -15.11 22.81 -10.01
N THR A 506 -14.47 21.78 -10.57
CA THR A 506 -14.20 21.67 -12.01
C THR A 506 -15.45 21.43 -12.86
N VAL A 507 -16.52 20.87 -12.30
CA VAL A 507 -17.79 20.64 -12.99
C VAL A 507 -18.87 21.64 -12.58
N GLN A 508 -18.54 22.72 -11.85
CA GLN A 508 -19.49 23.66 -11.27
C GLN A 508 -20.47 24.25 -12.31
N ARG A 509 -20.03 24.46 -13.55
CA ARG A 509 -20.91 24.93 -14.66
C ARG A 509 -21.97 23.91 -15.08
N LYS A 510 -21.69 22.62 -14.94
CA LYS A 510 -22.61 21.50 -15.21
C LYS A 510 -23.32 21.00 -13.95
N CYS A 511 -22.88 21.46 -12.78
CA CYS A 511 -23.33 20.97 -11.49
C CYS A 511 -24.84 21.15 -11.31
N HIS A 512 -25.39 22.30 -11.71
CA HIS A 512 -26.83 22.56 -11.61
C HIS A 512 -27.66 21.44 -12.26
N ASN A 513 -27.35 21.09 -13.52
CA ASN A 513 -28.03 19.99 -14.21
C ASN A 513 -27.82 18.65 -13.52
N MET A 514 -26.62 18.38 -13.00
CA MET A 514 -26.34 17.12 -12.29
C MET A 514 -27.12 17.04 -10.96
N THR A 515 -27.28 18.16 -10.25
CA THR A 515 -28.03 18.22 -8.99
C THR A 515 -29.55 18.19 -9.21
N GLU A 516 -30.05 18.81 -10.27
CA GLU A 516 -31.49 18.92 -10.54
C GLU A 516 -32.07 17.66 -11.21
N PHE A 517 -31.33 17.07 -12.16
CA PHE A 517 -31.80 15.91 -12.91
C PHE A 517 -31.08 14.65 -12.47
N TYR A 518 -31.81 13.77 -11.78
CA TYR A 518 -31.33 12.48 -11.31
C TYR A 518 -32.27 11.35 -11.70
N VAL A 519 -31.72 10.13 -11.75
CA VAL A 519 -32.44 8.91 -12.08
C VAL A 519 -32.10 7.83 -11.06
N SER A 520 -33.05 6.92 -10.83
CA SER A 520 -32.82 5.77 -9.97
C SER A 520 -31.86 4.77 -10.64
N ASP A 521 -30.84 4.34 -9.90
CA ASP A 521 -29.85 3.34 -10.26
C ASP A 521 -29.60 2.43 -9.06
N LYS A 522 -30.43 1.38 -8.94
CA LYS A 522 -30.38 0.39 -7.87
C LYS A 522 -29.40 -0.75 -8.15
N ASN A 523 -28.48 -0.59 -9.11
CA ASN A 523 -27.61 -1.68 -9.56
C ASN A 523 -26.70 -2.24 -8.42
N ILE A 524 -26.38 -1.42 -7.42
CA ILE A 524 -25.65 -1.87 -6.21
C ILE A 524 -26.44 -2.90 -5.38
N TYR A 525 -27.78 -2.95 -5.49
CA TYR A 525 -28.61 -3.86 -4.69
C TYR A 525 -28.41 -5.33 -5.02
N LYS A 526 -27.80 -5.67 -6.17
CA LYS A 526 -27.32 -7.04 -6.46
C LYS A 526 -26.37 -7.57 -5.39
N PHE A 527 -25.71 -6.68 -4.65
CA PHE A 527 -24.75 -6.99 -3.60
C PHE A 527 -25.26 -6.66 -2.19
N LYS A 528 -26.52 -6.23 -2.05
CA LYS A 528 -27.08 -5.65 -0.82
C LYS A 528 -26.86 -6.55 0.40
N ASP A 529 -27.36 -7.77 0.34
CA ASP A 529 -27.40 -8.66 1.51
C ASP A 529 -26.00 -9.02 2.00
N ASP A 530 -25.10 -9.34 1.05
CA ASP A 530 -23.71 -9.66 1.32
C ASP A 530 -22.96 -8.43 1.89
N LEU A 531 -23.19 -7.25 1.32
CA LEU A 531 -22.55 -6.02 1.76
C LEU A 531 -23.02 -5.59 3.15
N ILE A 532 -24.32 -5.64 3.43
CA ILE A 532 -24.87 -5.38 4.76
C ILE A 532 -24.27 -6.34 5.77
N LYS A 533 -24.33 -7.65 5.50
CA LYS A 533 -23.84 -8.69 6.41
C LYS A 533 -22.36 -8.52 6.75
N ARG A 534 -21.52 -8.29 5.74
CA ARG A 534 -20.06 -8.11 5.93
C ARG A 534 -19.74 -6.82 6.66
N SER A 535 -20.39 -5.71 6.27
CA SER A 535 -20.17 -4.40 6.89
C SER A 535 -20.59 -4.39 8.36
N LEU A 536 -21.78 -4.92 8.68
CA LEU A 536 -22.26 -5.01 10.07
C LEU A 536 -21.36 -5.88 10.94
N LYS A 537 -20.87 -7.01 10.42
CA LYS A 537 -19.91 -7.86 11.12
C LYS A 537 -18.65 -7.08 11.50
N THR A 538 -18.05 -6.37 10.55
CA THR A 538 -16.83 -5.59 10.80
C THR A 538 -17.10 -4.42 11.74
N LEU A 539 -18.20 -3.68 11.55
CA LEU A 539 -18.59 -2.57 12.42
C LEU A 539 -18.79 -3.03 13.87
N TYR A 540 -19.43 -4.18 14.07
CA TYR A 540 -19.59 -4.80 15.40
C TYR A 540 -18.24 -5.19 16.01
N GLN A 541 -17.40 -5.92 15.27
CA GLN A 541 -16.09 -6.37 15.75
C GLN A 541 -15.16 -5.23 16.13
N LEU A 542 -15.29 -4.09 15.46
CA LEU A 542 -14.52 -2.88 15.75
C LEU A 542 -15.20 -1.96 16.78
N GLY A 543 -16.35 -2.33 17.34
CA GLY A 543 -17.04 -1.56 18.36
C GLY A 543 -17.61 -0.22 17.87
N PHE A 544 -17.88 -0.10 16.57
CA PHE A 544 -18.61 1.05 16.01
C PHE A 544 -20.13 0.94 16.24
N LEU A 545 -20.64 -0.26 16.54
CA LEU A 545 -22.03 -0.47 16.93
C LEU A 545 -22.12 -0.62 18.45
N LYS A 546 -22.95 0.21 19.09
CA LYS A 546 -23.34 0.07 20.49
C LYS A 546 -24.83 -0.26 20.55
N ILE A 547 -25.20 -1.22 21.39
CA ILE A 547 -26.61 -1.44 21.73
C ILE A 547 -27.08 -0.17 22.44
N ARG A 548 -28.17 0.45 21.97
CA ARG A 548 -28.82 1.53 22.71
C ARG A 548 -29.28 0.92 24.03
N ASN A 549 -28.64 1.28 25.14
CA ASN A 549 -29.21 1.01 26.45
C ASN A 549 -30.44 1.90 26.60
N ASP A 550 -31.60 1.28 26.76
CA ASP A 550 -32.92 1.91 26.92
C ASP A 550 -33.08 2.58 28.31
N SER A 551 -32.00 3.10 28.88
CA SER A 551 -31.93 3.61 30.26
C SER A 551 -31.76 5.13 30.37
N THR A 552 -32.07 5.88 29.30
CA THR A 552 -32.23 7.34 29.38
C THR A 552 -33.55 7.76 28.75
N VAL A 553 -34.65 7.16 29.21
CA VAL A 553 -35.95 7.82 29.26
C VAL A 553 -36.32 7.86 30.74
N SER A 554 -35.89 8.92 31.43
CA SER A 554 -36.56 9.31 32.67
C SER A 554 -37.80 10.14 32.32
N PRO A 555 -38.89 10.03 33.10
CA PRO A 555 -40.21 10.57 32.77
C PRO A 555 -40.25 12.09 32.59
#